data_AF-A0A2H0IYD9-F1
#
_entry.id   AF-A0A2H0IYD9-F1
#
_cell.length_a   1.000
_cell.length_b   1.000
_cell.length_c   1.000
_cell.angle_alpha   90.00
_cell.angle_beta   90.00
_cell.angle_gamma   90.00
#
_symmetry.space_group_name_H-M   'P 1'
#
loop_
_entity.id
_entity.type
_entity.pdbx_description
1 polymer ?
#
loop_
_entity_poly.entity_id
_entity_poly.type
_entity_poly.pdbx_seq_one_letter_code
_entity_poly.pdbx_strand_id
1 'polypeptide(L)'
;MAPVSTSAWVVYFTNDTNYGNVFPEYVGDGRAVRLVRGEQPAGVFDNARPSTDYVDHGDGTVTHTPTGLVWQRCAVGQSWAAGTCNGTESTFTWDAAKLLTSNMAGQADWRLPSVQELMSLVNYTDTSPAINETIFPNTPNTHFWSASGNATYPNYAWLVDFMLGTIGNGGSVSKPYAARLVRGGKSANPTSGVLMLAPGWNLLGNSLDQALPVATLYANPALVTTVWKWDAPKAGWQFYAPSMDAATLQAYADGKGYGVLSVINPGEGYWVNASQATTLGSQSGSAFALSAANLQTGWNLVATGNDVSPSAFNLSLSATPPTPATIPINLTSLWAWDNPLSQWYFYAPSLEANGALGAYTAGKGYLDFATSGKTLGNGVGFWVNRP
;
A
#
# COMPACT_ATOMS: atom_id res chain seq x y z
N MET A 1 28.07 -24.31 -22.50
CA MET A 1 27.69 -22.88 -22.58
C MET A 1 26.18 -22.82 -22.52
N ALA A 2 25.62 -22.10 -21.54
CA ALA A 2 24.18 -21.80 -21.58
C ALA A 2 23.90 -21.01 -22.88
N PRO A 3 22.75 -21.23 -23.55
CA PRO A 3 22.39 -20.44 -24.71
C PRO A 3 22.41 -18.96 -24.33
N VAL A 4 23.19 -18.16 -25.06
CA VAL A 4 23.23 -16.72 -24.87
C VAL A 4 21.88 -16.19 -25.34
N SER A 5 21.09 -15.61 -24.43
CA SER A 5 19.83 -14.98 -24.80
C SER A 5 20.09 -13.95 -25.90
N THR A 6 19.38 -14.04 -27.01
CA THR A 6 19.49 -13.08 -28.12
C THR A 6 18.79 -11.76 -27.81
N SER A 7 18.03 -11.70 -26.72
CA SER A 7 17.29 -10.52 -26.29
C SER A 7 17.43 -10.26 -24.79
N ALA A 8 17.40 -9.00 -24.39
CA ALA A 8 17.34 -8.56 -23.00
C ALA A 8 16.21 -7.55 -22.83
N TRP A 9 15.69 -7.47 -21.62
CA TRP A 9 14.66 -6.51 -21.25
C TRP A 9 15.27 -5.12 -21.03
N VAL A 10 14.73 -4.10 -21.68
CA VAL A 10 15.15 -2.69 -21.55
C VAL A 10 14.01 -1.83 -21.03
N VAL A 11 14.36 -0.76 -20.33
CA VAL A 11 13.39 0.26 -19.88
C VAL A 11 13.62 1.55 -20.64
N TYR A 12 12.58 2.08 -21.28
CA TYR A 12 12.64 3.37 -21.96
C TYR A 12 12.25 4.51 -21.02
N PHE A 13 13.10 5.53 -20.98
CA PHE A 13 12.83 6.82 -20.32
C PHE A 13 12.65 7.89 -21.41
N THR A 14 11.55 7.81 -22.17
CA THR A 14 11.24 8.78 -23.22
C THR A 14 10.07 9.68 -22.86
N ASN A 15 9.98 10.81 -23.55
CA ASN A 15 8.93 11.83 -23.35
C ASN A 15 7.67 11.54 -24.18
N ASP A 16 7.64 10.41 -24.90
CA ASP A 16 6.51 9.95 -25.72
C ASP A 16 5.86 8.71 -25.11
N THR A 17 4.90 8.12 -25.83
CA THR A 17 3.89 7.12 -25.39
C THR A 17 4.40 5.86 -24.68
N ASN A 18 5.71 5.69 -24.48
CA ASN A 18 6.38 4.51 -23.94
C ASN A 18 7.00 4.76 -22.55
N TYR A 19 6.21 5.29 -21.61
CA TYR A 19 6.72 5.62 -20.26
C TYR A 19 7.08 4.37 -19.44
N GLY A 20 8.37 4.14 -19.17
CA GLY A 20 8.84 3.17 -18.17
C GLY A 20 8.58 1.70 -18.50
N ASN A 21 8.19 1.42 -19.74
CA ASN A 21 7.85 0.07 -20.19
C ASN A 21 9.11 -0.79 -20.32
N VAL A 22 8.97 -2.05 -19.91
CA VAL A 22 9.97 -3.09 -20.12
C VAL A 22 9.70 -3.74 -21.48
N PHE A 23 10.66 -3.74 -22.41
CA PHE A 23 10.55 -4.40 -23.72
C PHE A 23 11.71 -5.35 -23.98
N PRO A 24 11.49 -6.46 -24.71
CA PRO A 24 12.59 -7.29 -25.15
C PRO A 24 13.30 -6.62 -26.34
N GLU A 25 14.62 -6.51 -26.27
CA GLU A 25 15.44 -5.89 -27.31
C GLU A 25 16.69 -6.71 -27.58
N TYR A 26 17.21 -6.64 -28.82
CA TYR A 26 18.35 -7.45 -29.25
C TYR A 26 19.63 -7.08 -28.48
N VAL A 27 20.34 -8.08 -27.95
CA VAL A 27 21.55 -7.87 -27.12
C VAL A 27 22.77 -7.35 -27.90
N GLY A 28 22.67 -7.22 -29.22
CA GLY A 28 23.76 -6.76 -30.08
C GLY A 28 23.96 -5.24 -30.12
N ASP A 29 23.00 -4.45 -29.61
CA ASP A 29 23.09 -3.00 -29.62
C ASP A 29 23.58 -2.42 -28.29
N GLY A 30 24.37 -1.34 -28.36
CA GLY A 30 24.76 -0.58 -27.17
C GLY A 30 23.55 0.12 -26.54
N ARG A 31 23.39 -0.01 -25.21
CA ARG A 31 22.35 0.66 -24.41
C ARG A 31 22.95 1.35 -23.20
N ALA A 32 22.28 2.42 -22.75
CA ALA A 32 22.65 3.09 -21.51
C ALA A 32 22.36 2.18 -20.31
N VAL A 33 23.31 2.09 -19.38
CA VAL A 33 23.18 1.29 -18.16
C VAL A 33 23.23 2.17 -16.93
N ARG A 34 22.45 1.81 -15.90
CA ARG A 34 22.54 2.39 -14.56
C ARG A 34 22.88 1.28 -13.57
N LEU A 35 23.97 1.44 -12.84
CA LEU A 35 24.37 0.48 -11.82
C LEU A 35 23.56 0.70 -10.54
N VAL A 36 23.19 -0.40 -9.89
CA VAL A 36 22.56 -0.43 -8.55
C VAL A 36 23.51 -1.15 -7.59
N ARG A 37 23.62 -0.66 -6.35
CA ARG A 37 24.42 -1.30 -5.28
C ARG A 37 23.49 -2.17 -4.43
N GLY A 38 23.83 -3.44 -4.26
CA GLY A 38 23.06 -4.40 -3.46
C GLY A 38 22.94 -5.74 -4.19
N GLU A 39 22.37 -6.73 -3.50
CA GLU A 39 21.97 -7.98 -4.15
C GLU A 39 20.71 -7.76 -4.99
N GLN A 40 20.45 -8.65 -5.96
CA GLN A 40 19.19 -8.59 -6.70
C GLN A 40 18.02 -8.74 -5.72
N PRO A 41 17.07 -7.80 -5.72
CA PRO A 41 15.96 -7.84 -4.79
C PRO A 41 15.04 -9.04 -5.04
N ALA A 42 14.66 -9.74 -3.97
CA ALA A 42 13.67 -10.81 -3.98
C ALA A 42 12.23 -10.25 -3.90
N GLY A 43 11.22 -11.08 -4.21
CA GLY A 43 9.81 -10.72 -4.09
C GLY A 43 9.25 -10.01 -5.32
N VAL A 44 8.70 -8.80 -5.17
CA VAL A 44 8.03 -8.09 -6.28
C VAL A 44 8.98 -7.78 -7.44
N PHE A 45 10.29 -7.76 -7.19
CA PHE A 45 11.32 -7.48 -8.19
C PHE A 45 11.96 -8.72 -8.82
N ASP A 46 11.49 -9.93 -8.48
CA ASP A 46 11.96 -11.15 -9.14
C ASP A 46 11.45 -11.21 -10.59
N ASN A 47 12.29 -11.74 -11.48
CA ASN A 47 11.94 -12.00 -12.86
C ASN A 47 11.02 -13.22 -12.97
N ALA A 48 11.19 -14.20 -12.08
CA ALA A 48 10.35 -15.38 -12.00
C ALA A 48 9.13 -15.13 -11.10
N ARG A 49 8.03 -15.84 -11.38
CA ARG A 49 6.88 -15.94 -10.46
C ARG A 49 6.66 -17.39 -10.05
N PRO A 50 7.51 -17.97 -9.19
CA PRO A 50 7.34 -19.36 -8.77
C PRO A 50 6.02 -19.55 -8.01
N SER A 51 5.48 -20.77 -8.01
CA SER A 51 4.24 -21.07 -7.29
C SER A 51 4.36 -20.85 -5.77
N THR A 52 5.59 -20.76 -5.23
CA THR A 52 5.87 -20.41 -3.83
C THR A 52 5.53 -18.95 -3.48
N ASP A 53 5.39 -18.07 -4.47
CA ASP A 53 4.93 -16.69 -4.28
C ASP A 53 3.42 -16.62 -4.00
N TYR A 54 2.74 -17.77 -3.97
CA TYR A 54 1.29 -17.82 -3.95
C TYR A 54 0.77 -18.74 -2.85
N VAL A 55 -0.24 -18.29 -2.12
CA VAL A 55 -1.02 -19.10 -1.19
C VAL A 55 -2.39 -19.35 -1.80
N ASP A 56 -2.62 -20.59 -2.23
CA ASP A 56 -3.90 -21.04 -2.78
C ASP A 56 -4.93 -21.24 -1.67
N HIS A 57 -6.12 -20.66 -1.85
CA HIS A 57 -7.23 -20.79 -0.89
C HIS A 57 -8.17 -21.95 -1.22
N GLY A 58 -7.98 -22.62 -2.36
CA GLY A 58 -8.80 -23.76 -2.79
C GLY A 58 -10.20 -23.39 -3.30
N ASP A 59 -10.55 -22.10 -3.31
CA ASP A 59 -11.87 -21.57 -3.69
C ASP A 59 -11.84 -20.79 -5.02
N GLY A 60 -10.75 -20.90 -5.77
CA GLY A 60 -10.51 -20.16 -7.01
C GLY A 60 -9.90 -18.78 -6.80
N THR A 61 -9.46 -18.48 -5.58
CA THR A 61 -8.68 -17.28 -5.24
C THR A 61 -7.29 -17.65 -4.76
N VAL A 62 -6.36 -16.70 -4.84
CA VAL A 62 -4.96 -16.90 -4.43
C VAL A 62 -4.38 -15.62 -3.84
N THR A 63 -3.62 -15.71 -2.75
CA THR A 63 -2.82 -14.58 -2.26
C THR A 63 -1.46 -14.57 -2.94
N HIS A 64 -1.11 -13.47 -3.61
CA HIS A 64 0.25 -13.20 -4.08
C HIS A 64 1.07 -12.63 -2.90
N THR A 65 1.94 -13.43 -2.31
CA THR A 65 2.67 -13.09 -1.08
C THR A 65 3.60 -11.88 -1.19
N PRO A 66 4.28 -11.60 -2.34
CA PRO A 66 5.12 -10.42 -2.47
C PRO A 66 4.34 -9.10 -2.40
N THR A 67 3.08 -9.09 -2.86
CA THR A 67 2.23 -7.87 -2.83
C THR A 67 1.11 -7.94 -1.81
N GLY A 68 0.88 -9.09 -1.17
CA GLY A 68 -0.24 -9.25 -0.27
C GLY A 68 -1.64 -9.24 -0.88
N LEU A 69 -1.74 -9.12 -2.21
CA LEU A 69 -3.01 -9.03 -2.92
C LEU A 69 -3.67 -10.40 -3.05
N VAL A 70 -4.99 -10.45 -2.93
CA VAL A 70 -5.75 -11.66 -3.26
C VAL A 70 -6.34 -11.51 -4.65
N TRP A 71 -6.07 -12.47 -5.52
CA TRP A 71 -6.46 -12.46 -6.92
C TRP A 71 -7.51 -13.50 -7.21
N GLN A 72 -8.43 -13.18 -8.13
CA GLN A 72 -9.20 -14.21 -8.81
C GLN A 72 -8.29 -14.98 -9.74
N ARG A 73 -8.29 -16.32 -9.65
CA ARG A 73 -7.46 -17.18 -10.50
C ARG A 73 -7.93 -17.21 -11.95
N CYS A 74 -9.21 -16.95 -12.20
CA CYS A 74 -9.76 -16.83 -13.55
C CYS A 74 -9.91 -15.38 -14.01
N ALA A 75 -9.84 -15.17 -15.32
CA ALA A 75 -10.26 -13.91 -15.92
C ALA A 75 -11.77 -13.73 -15.78
N VAL A 76 -12.24 -12.48 -15.76
CA VAL A 76 -13.67 -12.18 -15.72
C VAL A 76 -14.35 -12.79 -16.95
N GLY A 77 -15.45 -13.51 -16.74
CA GLY A 77 -16.16 -14.29 -17.78
C GLY A 77 -15.85 -15.79 -17.76
N GLN A 78 -14.70 -16.19 -17.22
CA GLN A 78 -14.40 -17.58 -16.93
C GLN A 78 -14.93 -17.99 -15.54
N SER A 79 -15.00 -19.30 -15.30
CA SER A 79 -15.46 -19.88 -14.03
C SER A 79 -14.44 -20.86 -13.46
N TRP A 80 -14.21 -20.79 -12.15
CA TRP A 80 -13.35 -21.75 -11.45
C TRP A 80 -14.10 -23.05 -11.20
N ALA A 81 -13.64 -24.16 -11.79
CA ALA A 81 -14.20 -25.48 -11.56
C ALA A 81 -13.14 -26.56 -11.77
N ALA A 82 -13.17 -27.61 -10.94
CA ALA A 82 -12.25 -28.76 -11.03
C ALA A 82 -10.76 -28.37 -11.07
N GLY A 83 -10.36 -27.33 -10.30
CA GLY A 83 -8.97 -26.90 -10.20
C GLY A 83 -8.44 -26.11 -11.41
N THR A 84 -9.32 -25.66 -12.31
CA THR A 84 -8.94 -24.87 -13.48
C THR A 84 -9.99 -23.83 -13.85
N CYS A 85 -9.64 -22.92 -14.74
CA CYS A 85 -10.53 -21.91 -15.30
C CYS A 85 -11.21 -22.44 -16.56
N ASN A 86 -12.54 -22.45 -16.56
CA ASN A 86 -13.36 -22.96 -17.65
C ASN A 86 -14.13 -21.82 -18.33
N GLY A 87 -14.36 -21.97 -19.64
CA GLY A 87 -15.04 -20.98 -20.47
C GLY A 87 -14.08 -19.97 -21.10
N THR A 88 -14.68 -18.96 -21.74
CA THR A 88 -13.96 -17.87 -22.41
C THR A 88 -14.07 -16.60 -21.58
N GLU A 89 -13.01 -15.81 -21.55
CA GLU A 89 -13.03 -14.50 -20.93
C GLU A 89 -14.05 -13.57 -21.59
N SER A 90 -14.62 -12.68 -20.79
CA SER A 90 -15.39 -11.56 -21.26
C SER A 90 -14.48 -10.35 -21.44
N THR A 91 -14.80 -9.53 -22.43
CA THR A 91 -14.05 -8.30 -22.72
C THR A 91 -14.91 -7.07 -22.50
N PHE A 92 -14.33 -6.01 -21.96
CA PHE A 92 -15.04 -4.82 -21.50
C PHE A 92 -14.39 -3.55 -22.02
N THR A 93 -15.15 -2.50 -22.27
CA THR A 93 -14.58 -1.14 -22.38
C THR A 93 -14.02 -0.72 -21.03
N TRP A 94 -13.12 0.26 -21.00
CA TRP A 94 -12.43 0.63 -19.75
C TRP A 94 -13.40 1.13 -18.66
N ASP A 95 -14.41 1.93 -19.06
CA ASP A 95 -15.43 2.41 -18.13
C ASP A 95 -16.29 1.27 -17.57
N ALA A 96 -16.61 0.27 -18.39
CA ALA A 96 -17.31 -0.92 -17.90
C ALA A 96 -16.41 -1.76 -16.97
N ALA A 97 -15.11 -1.90 -17.30
CA ALA A 97 -14.16 -2.66 -16.50
C ALA A 97 -13.98 -2.09 -15.10
N LYS A 98 -13.96 -0.76 -14.93
CA LYS A 98 -13.86 -0.09 -13.62
C LYS A 98 -15.07 -0.34 -12.70
N LEU A 99 -16.22 -0.67 -13.28
CA LEU A 99 -17.45 -0.96 -12.55
C LEU A 99 -17.59 -2.46 -12.22
N LEU A 100 -16.66 -3.29 -12.67
CA LEU A 100 -16.68 -4.72 -12.37
C LEU A 100 -16.51 -4.95 -10.88
N THR A 101 -17.39 -5.77 -10.34
CA THR A 101 -17.37 -6.28 -8.98
C THR A 101 -17.62 -7.79 -9.02
N SER A 102 -17.40 -8.47 -7.91
CA SER A 102 -17.67 -9.89 -7.77
C SER A 102 -18.07 -10.19 -6.33
N ASN A 103 -18.72 -11.33 -6.13
CA ASN A 103 -18.99 -11.90 -4.80
C ASN A 103 -18.25 -13.24 -4.61
N MET A 104 -17.21 -13.48 -5.42
CA MET A 104 -16.43 -14.73 -5.37
C MET A 104 -15.84 -14.95 -3.98
N ALA A 105 -15.84 -16.21 -3.52
CA ALA A 105 -15.43 -16.59 -2.18
C ALA A 105 -16.17 -15.87 -1.03
N GLY A 106 -17.38 -15.34 -1.29
CA GLY A 106 -18.17 -14.61 -0.29
C GLY A 106 -17.67 -13.20 0.01
N GLN A 107 -16.83 -12.64 -0.86
CA GLN A 107 -16.16 -11.35 -0.66
C GLN A 107 -16.65 -10.36 -1.71
N ALA A 108 -17.00 -9.14 -1.29
CA ALA A 108 -17.63 -8.12 -2.15
C ALA A 108 -16.70 -6.95 -2.52
N ASP A 109 -15.47 -6.94 -2.03
CA ASP A 109 -14.45 -5.89 -2.19
C ASP A 109 -13.53 -6.10 -3.41
N TRP A 110 -13.95 -6.94 -4.36
CA TRP A 110 -13.25 -7.14 -5.62
C TRP A 110 -13.29 -5.88 -6.48
N ARG A 111 -12.13 -5.54 -7.07
CA ARG A 111 -11.95 -4.38 -7.93
C ARG A 111 -11.00 -4.69 -9.08
N LEU A 112 -10.98 -3.78 -10.06
CA LEU A 112 -9.96 -3.77 -11.08
C LEU A 112 -8.58 -3.36 -10.46
N PRO A 113 -7.48 -4.05 -10.78
CA PRO A 113 -6.14 -3.76 -10.27
C PRO A 113 -5.56 -2.48 -10.90
N SER A 114 -4.63 -1.82 -10.24
CA SER A 114 -3.76 -0.83 -10.88
C SER A 114 -2.80 -1.51 -11.86
N VAL A 115 -2.17 -0.74 -12.76
CA VAL A 115 -1.21 -1.30 -13.72
C VAL A 115 -0.02 -1.97 -13.01
N GLN A 116 0.45 -1.41 -11.90
CA GLN A 116 1.57 -1.98 -11.14
C GLN A 116 1.18 -3.28 -10.42
N GLU A 117 -0.05 -3.36 -9.91
CA GLU A 117 -0.57 -4.58 -9.30
C GLU A 117 -0.69 -5.69 -10.34
N LEU A 118 -1.22 -5.37 -11.53
CA LEU A 118 -1.35 -6.35 -12.61
C LEU A 118 0.02 -6.80 -13.15
N MET A 119 0.98 -5.89 -13.26
CA MET A 119 2.37 -6.19 -13.62
C MET A 119 3.06 -7.09 -12.59
N SER A 120 2.66 -7.05 -11.32
CA SER A 120 3.25 -7.93 -10.30
C SER A 120 2.98 -9.42 -10.54
N LEU A 121 2.03 -9.77 -11.41
CA LEU A 121 1.77 -11.16 -11.81
C LEU A 121 2.63 -11.63 -12.99
N VAL A 122 3.29 -10.71 -13.70
CA VAL A 122 4.06 -11.06 -14.90
C VAL A 122 5.23 -11.97 -14.51
N ASN A 123 5.33 -13.10 -15.21
CA ASN A 123 6.47 -13.99 -15.14
C ASN A 123 7.36 -13.77 -16.37
N TYR A 124 8.53 -13.14 -16.20
CA TYR A 124 9.45 -12.84 -17.30
C TYR A 124 10.24 -14.07 -17.79
N THR A 125 10.10 -15.22 -17.13
CA THR A 125 10.65 -16.49 -17.63
C THR A 125 9.72 -17.22 -18.59
N ASP A 126 8.46 -16.77 -18.70
CA ASP A 126 7.43 -17.37 -19.54
C ASP A 126 6.93 -16.36 -20.58
N THR A 127 6.34 -16.85 -21.67
CA THR A 127 5.70 -16.02 -22.71
C THR A 127 4.49 -16.76 -23.28
N SER A 128 3.42 -16.02 -23.59
CA SER A 128 2.20 -16.57 -24.21
C SER A 128 1.51 -17.70 -23.41
N PRO A 129 1.09 -17.47 -22.15
CA PRO A 129 1.12 -16.19 -21.42
C PRO A 129 2.34 -16.04 -20.50
N ALA A 130 2.81 -14.81 -20.34
CA ALA A 130 3.85 -14.40 -19.40
C ALA A 130 3.32 -14.29 -17.97
N ILE A 131 2.83 -15.41 -17.43
CA ILE A 131 2.26 -15.54 -16.08
C ILE A 131 2.47 -16.98 -15.60
N ASN A 132 2.49 -17.20 -14.28
CA ASN A 132 2.51 -18.56 -13.75
C ASN A 132 1.19 -19.28 -14.05
N GLU A 133 1.19 -20.15 -15.06
CA GLU A 133 0.00 -20.89 -15.51
C GLU A 133 -0.47 -21.96 -14.52
N THR A 134 0.38 -22.40 -13.58
CA THR A 134 -0.06 -23.31 -12.50
C THR A 134 -0.99 -22.57 -11.55
N ILE A 135 -0.70 -21.30 -11.28
CA ILE A 135 -1.53 -20.45 -10.41
C ILE A 135 -2.70 -19.83 -11.17
N PHE A 136 -2.48 -19.39 -12.40
CA PHE A 136 -3.49 -18.74 -13.25
C PHE A 136 -3.76 -19.56 -14.53
N PRO A 137 -4.36 -20.74 -14.41
CA PRO A 137 -4.56 -21.64 -15.54
C PRO A 137 -5.51 -21.03 -16.58
N ASN A 138 -5.29 -21.36 -17.85
CA ASN A 138 -6.07 -20.88 -18.98
C ASN A 138 -6.19 -19.34 -19.03
N THR A 139 -5.11 -18.63 -18.68
CA THR A 139 -5.04 -17.17 -18.85
C THR A 139 -5.03 -16.82 -20.33
N PRO A 140 -5.97 -16.00 -20.82
CA PRO A 140 -5.98 -15.54 -22.21
C PRO A 140 -4.71 -14.80 -22.61
N ASN A 141 -4.18 -15.12 -23.80
CA ASN A 141 -3.04 -14.44 -24.43
C ASN A 141 -3.47 -13.10 -25.04
N THR A 142 -3.83 -12.14 -24.20
CA THR A 142 -4.35 -10.83 -24.62
C THR A 142 -4.05 -9.74 -23.58
N HIS A 143 -4.54 -8.54 -23.87
CA HIS A 143 -4.44 -7.40 -22.98
C HIS A 143 -5.49 -7.44 -21.87
N PHE A 144 -5.07 -7.07 -20.68
CA PHE A 144 -5.90 -6.95 -19.49
C PHE A 144 -5.96 -5.50 -19.01
N TRP A 145 -7.17 -4.99 -18.82
CA TRP A 145 -7.38 -3.65 -18.29
C TRP A 145 -6.82 -3.51 -16.87
N SER A 146 -6.23 -2.34 -16.60
CA SER A 146 -6.01 -1.84 -15.25
C SER A 146 -6.94 -0.66 -14.94
N ALA A 147 -7.08 -0.31 -13.67
CA ALA A 147 -7.78 0.89 -13.20
C ALA A 147 -6.98 2.19 -13.41
N SER A 148 -5.73 2.09 -13.88
CA SER A 148 -4.84 3.24 -14.06
C SER A 148 -5.15 3.97 -15.37
N GLY A 149 -5.68 5.19 -15.26
CA GLY A 149 -5.89 6.09 -16.42
C GLY A 149 -4.57 6.65 -16.95
N ASN A 150 -4.56 7.09 -18.21
CA ASN A 150 -3.41 7.78 -18.78
C ASN A 150 -3.51 9.29 -18.54
N ALA A 151 -2.50 9.87 -17.89
CA ALA A 151 -2.50 11.28 -17.53
C ALA A 151 -2.35 12.22 -18.74
N THR A 152 -1.67 11.77 -19.80
CA THR A 152 -1.41 12.56 -21.00
C THR A 152 -2.56 12.47 -22.01
N TYR A 153 -3.15 11.28 -22.14
CA TYR A 153 -4.19 11.01 -23.12
C TYR A 153 -5.48 10.51 -22.45
N PRO A 154 -6.48 11.38 -22.23
CA PRO A 154 -7.67 11.04 -21.44
C PRO A 154 -8.56 9.95 -22.07
N ASN A 155 -8.40 9.68 -23.37
CA ASN A 155 -9.11 8.61 -24.09
C ASN A 155 -8.36 7.26 -24.05
N TYR A 156 -7.35 7.14 -23.20
CA TYR A 156 -6.51 5.96 -23.07
C TYR A 156 -6.32 5.56 -21.61
N ALA A 157 -6.16 4.26 -21.38
CA ALA A 157 -5.85 3.71 -20.08
C ALA A 157 -4.75 2.65 -20.17
N TRP A 158 -4.06 2.43 -19.06
CA TRP A 158 -3.00 1.45 -18.99
C TRP A 158 -3.57 0.04 -18.92
N LEU A 159 -2.91 -0.89 -19.60
CA LEU A 159 -3.25 -2.30 -19.64
C LEU A 159 -1.96 -3.13 -19.64
N VAL A 160 -2.06 -4.41 -19.28
CA VAL A 160 -0.94 -5.36 -19.33
C VAL A 160 -1.22 -6.37 -20.42
N ASP A 161 -0.27 -6.56 -21.34
CA ASP A 161 -0.27 -7.61 -22.34
C ASP A 161 0.39 -8.87 -21.76
N PHE A 162 -0.41 -9.89 -21.43
CA PHE A 162 0.14 -11.16 -20.96
C PHE A 162 0.71 -12.02 -22.08
N MET A 163 0.54 -11.69 -23.36
CA MET A 163 1.26 -12.41 -24.43
C MET A 163 2.77 -12.19 -24.28
N LEU A 164 3.17 -10.96 -23.98
CA LEU A 164 4.57 -10.54 -23.91
C LEU A 164 5.05 -10.19 -22.49
N GLY A 165 4.15 -9.99 -21.53
CA GLY A 165 4.53 -9.53 -20.18
C GLY A 165 4.86 -8.05 -20.12
N THR A 166 4.22 -7.24 -20.97
CA THR A 166 4.51 -5.80 -21.10
C THR A 166 3.32 -4.94 -20.71
N ILE A 167 3.58 -3.69 -20.36
CA ILE A 167 2.52 -2.69 -20.29
C ILE A 167 2.23 -2.25 -21.72
N GLY A 168 1.01 -2.49 -22.20
CA GLY A 168 0.64 -2.10 -23.56
C GLY A 168 0.44 -0.59 -23.67
N ASN A 169 0.82 -0.04 -24.82
CA ASN A 169 0.74 1.39 -25.12
C ASN A 169 -0.71 1.84 -25.14
N GLY A 170 -1.21 2.35 -24.01
CA GLY A 170 -2.51 2.99 -23.84
C GLY A 170 -3.63 2.32 -24.65
N GLY A 171 -4.41 1.42 -24.06
CA GLY A 171 -5.61 0.94 -24.72
C GLY A 171 -6.60 2.08 -24.90
N SER A 172 -7.15 2.27 -26.10
CA SER A 172 -8.28 3.20 -26.26
C SER A 172 -9.42 2.75 -25.36
N VAL A 173 -9.96 3.66 -24.53
CA VAL A 173 -10.97 3.33 -23.52
C VAL A 173 -12.26 2.73 -24.11
N SER A 174 -12.48 2.92 -25.42
CA SER A 174 -13.62 2.38 -26.17
C SER A 174 -13.40 0.95 -26.70
N LYS A 175 -12.16 0.42 -26.64
CA LYS A 175 -11.86 -0.94 -27.10
C LYS A 175 -12.11 -1.96 -25.98
N PRO A 176 -12.69 -3.12 -26.31
CA PRO A 176 -12.92 -4.14 -25.32
C PRO A 176 -11.64 -4.96 -25.07
N TYR A 177 -11.26 -5.12 -23.79
CA TYR A 177 -10.15 -5.99 -23.36
C TYR A 177 -10.55 -6.82 -22.13
N ALA A 178 -9.75 -7.84 -21.82
CA ALA A 178 -10.01 -8.72 -20.69
C ALA A 178 -9.81 -8.00 -19.35
N ALA A 179 -10.31 -8.59 -18.28
CA ALA A 179 -10.11 -8.10 -16.92
C ALA A 179 -9.87 -9.26 -15.95
N ARG A 180 -9.10 -8.99 -14.91
CA ARG A 180 -8.90 -9.89 -13.76
C ARG A 180 -9.09 -9.05 -12.52
N LEU A 181 -9.91 -9.51 -11.58
CA LEU A 181 -10.17 -8.76 -10.37
C LEU A 181 -9.19 -9.14 -9.26
N VAL A 182 -8.91 -8.15 -8.45
CA VAL A 182 -8.09 -8.25 -7.26
C VAL A 182 -8.87 -7.71 -6.08
N ARG A 183 -8.59 -8.23 -4.89
CA ARG A 183 -9.07 -7.69 -3.62
C ARG A 183 -7.92 -7.56 -2.63
N GLY A 184 -8.19 -6.84 -1.55
CA GLY A 184 -7.15 -6.10 -0.88
C GLY A 184 -6.65 -4.98 -1.80
N GLY A 185 -5.76 -4.12 -1.32
CA GLY A 185 -5.11 -3.22 -2.28
C GLY A 185 -5.89 -1.99 -2.68
N LYS A 186 -7.04 -1.70 -2.07
CA LYS A 186 -7.22 -0.28 -1.73
C LYS A 186 -6.16 0.17 -0.74
N SER A 187 -5.50 -0.81 -0.10
CA SER A 187 -4.10 -0.89 0.31
C SER A 187 -3.76 -2.37 0.54
N ALA A 188 -2.72 -2.93 -0.08
CA ALA A 188 -2.45 -4.37 -0.04
C ALA A 188 -1.09 -4.61 0.55
N ASN A 189 -1.11 -4.77 1.85
CA ASN A 189 -0.32 -5.79 2.48
C ASN A 189 -1.29 -6.47 3.46
N PRO A 190 -1.33 -7.82 3.59
CA PRO A 190 -1.39 -8.34 4.94
C PRO A 190 -0.13 -7.75 5.55
N THR A 191 -0.25 -6.76 6.43
CA THR A 191 0.94 -6.22 7.06
C THR A 191 1.47 -7.30 8.01
N SER A 192 2.17 -8.30 7.46
CA SER A 192 3.46 -8.71 8.01
C SER A 192 4.41 -7.54 7.80
N GLY A 193 4.06 -6.40 8.40
CA GLY A 193 4.90 -5.25 8.50
C GLY A 193 5.92 -5.64 9.55
N VAL A 194 7.13 -5.92 9.10
CA VAL A 194 8.28 -5.91 9.97
C VAL A 194 8.33 -4.51 10.58
N LEU A 195 7.91 -4.37 11.83
CA LEU A 195 7.91 -3.07 12.49
C LEU A 195 9.37 -2.69 12.76
N MET A 196 9.90 -1.81 11.93
CA MET A 196 11.26 -1.32 12.03
C MET A 196 11.29 -0.08 12.89
N LEU A 197 12.19 -0.10 13.87
CA LEU A 197 12.57 1.06 14.64
C LEU A 197 13.91 1.57 14.13
N ALA A 198 14.01 2.87 13.92
CA ALA A 198 15.27 3.56 13.81
C ALA A 198 15.63 4.21 15.16
N PRO A 199 16.90 4.52 15.44
CA PRO A 199 17.28 5.20 16.68
C PRO A 199 16.53 6.53 16.84
N GLY A 200 16.16 6.86 18.08
CA GLY A 200 15.39 8.05 18.42
C GLY A 200 13.88 7.84 18.26
N TRP A 201 13.17 8.91 17.91
CA TRP A 201 11.71 8.95 17.91
C TRP A 201 11.10 8.39 16.64
N ASN A 202 10.23 7.40 16.78
CA ASN A 202 9.48 6.77 15.70
C ASN A 202 7.99 7.03 15.95
N LEU A 203 7.27 7.50 14.94
CA LEU A 203 5.82 7.63 14.98
C LEU A 203 5.18 6.46 14.24
N LEU A 204 4.57 5.57 15.01
CA LEU A 204 4.06 4.29 14.54
C LEU A 204 2.55 4.21 14.76
N GLY A 205 1.91 3.31 14.04
CA GLY A 205 0.48 3.13 14.04
C GLY A 205 0.09 1.67 14.20
N ASN A 206 -0.93 1.40 15.01
CA ASN A 206 -1.59 0.11 14.97
C ASN A 206 -2.59 0.08 13.82
N SER A 207 -2.07 -0.29 12.65
CA SER A 207 -2.81 -0.42 11.39
C SER A 207 -3.67 -1.71 11.31
N LEU A 208 -3.69 -2.53 12.36
CA LEU A 208 -4.34 -3.83 12.40
C LEU A 208 -5.60 -3.82 13.26
N ASP A 209 -6.47 -4.82 13.05
CA ASP A 209 -7.67 -5.08 13.83
C ASP A 209 -7.41 -5.78 15.17
N GLN A 210 -6.15 -6.06 15.49
CA GLN A 210 -5.72 -6.65 16.77
C GLN A 210 -5.07 -5.62 17.67
N ALA A 211 -5.30 -5.73 18.98
CA ALA A 211 -4.66 -4.90 19.97
C ALA A 211 -3.21 -5.36 20.23
N LEU A 212 -2.29 -4.40 20.40
CA LEU A 212 -0.88 -4.68 20.65
C LEU A 212 -0.57 -4.62 22.16
N PRO A 213 -0.15 -5.73 22.79
CA PRO A 213 0.28 -5.73 24.19
C PRO A 213 1.65 -5.06 24.34
N VAL A 214 1.68 -3.87 24.93
CA VAL A 214 2.86 -2.99 24.94
C VAL A 214 4.03 -3.62 25.70
N ALA A 215 3.76 -4.18 26.88
CA ALA A 215 4.79 -4.80 27.71
C ALA A 215 5.43 -6.05 27.08
N THR A 216 4.71 -6.72 26.16
CA THR A 216 5.25 -7.87 25.42
C THR A 216 6.05 -7.41 24.21
N LEU A 217 5.48 -6.48 23.42
CA LEU A 217 6.08 -6.03 22.16
C LEU A 217 7.34 -5.18 22.39
N TYR A 218 7.36 -4.37 23.45
CA TYR A 218 8.43 -3.42 23.76
C TYR A 218 9.21 -3.80 25.03
N ALA A 219 9.32 -5.10 25.33
CA ALA A 219 9.87 -5.60 26.60
C ALA A 219 11.38 -5.31 26.80
N ASN A 220 12.15 -5.09 25.73
CA ASN A 220 13.61 -5.03 25.80
C ASN A 220 14.13 -3.61 26.09
N PRO A 221 14.62 -3.31 27.30
CA PRO A 221 15.10 -1.98 27.67
C PRO A 221 16.42 -1.57 26.99
N ALA A 222 17.15 -2.51 26.38
CA ALA A 222 18.32 -2.17 25.58
C ALA A 222 17.95 -1.59 24.20
N LEU A 223 16.74 -1.88 23.71
CA LEU A 223 16.24 -1.45 22.41
C LEU A 223 15.28 -0.26 22.51
N VAL A 224 14.40 -0.26 23.52
CA VAL A 224 13.33 0.73 23.66
C VAL A 224 13.48 1.47 24.97
N THR A 225 13.48 2.80 24.93
CA THR A 225 13.54 3.63 26.14
C THR A 225 12.15 3.90 26.68
N THR A 226 11.22 4.34 25.82
CA THR A 226 9.87 4.73 26.20
C THR A 226 8.89 4.57 25.03
N VAL A 227 7.62 4.32 25.36
CA VAL A 227 6.50 4.27 24.42
C VAL A 227 5.40 5.20 24.93
N TRP A 228 4.82 5.99 24.04
CA TRP A 228 3.83 7.02 24.39
C TRP A 228 2.62 6.96 23.48
N LYS A 229 1.44 7.16 24.06
CA LYS A 229 0.19 7.27 23.31
C LYS A 229 -0.63 8.46 23.80
N TRP A 230 -1.26 9.19 22.88
CA TRP A 230 -2.23 10.22 23.24
C TRP A 230 -3.63 9.62 23.40
N ASP A 231 -4.24 9.81 24.57
CA ASP A 231 -5.62 9.45 24.87
C ASP A 231 -6.51 10.66 24.57
N ALA A 232 -7.05 10.72 23.35
CA ALA A 232 -7.85 11.86 22.89
C ALA A 232 -9.10 12.11 23.76
N PRO A 233 -9.90 11.09 24.17
CA PRO A 233 -11.01 11.29 25.09
C PRO A 233 -10.63 11.94 26.43
N LYS A 234 -9.43 11.67 26.95
CA LYS A 234 -8.94 12.28 28.21
C LYS A 234 -8.07 13.52 28.01
N ALA A 235 -7.70 13.82 26.76
CA ALA A 235 -6.69 14.80 26.41
C ALA A 235 -5.39 14.66 27.24
N GLY A 236 -4.87 13.42 27.34
CA GLY A 236 -3.72 13.10 28.19
C GLY A 236 -2.79 12.06 27.57
N TRP A 237 -1.54 12.05 28.04
CA TRP A 237 -0.54 11.07 27.61
C TRP A 237 -0.63 9.79 28.42
N GLN A 238 -0.47 8.65 27.76
CA GLN A 238 -0.19 7.36 28.36
C GLN A 238 1.27 6.98 28.09
N PHE A 239 1.91 6.32 29.06
CA PHE A 239 3.34 6.10 29.12
C PHE A 239 3.71 4.66 29.47
N TYR A 240 4.75 4.14 28.81
CA TYR A 240 5.40 2.88 29.15
C TYR A 240 6.92 3.02 29.03
N ALA A 241 7.66 2.41 29.96
CA ALA A 241 9.11 2.28 29.89
C ALA A 241 9.52 0.87 30.34
N PRO A 242 10.18 0.06 29.49
CA PRO A 242 10.57 -1.31 29.84
C PRO A 242 11.67 -1.40 30.91
N SER A 243 12.33 -0.29 31.24
CA SER A 243 13.31 -0.21 32.33
C SER A 243 12.66 -0.10 33.72
N MET A 244 11.34 0.10 33.79
CA MET A 244 10.59 0.22 35.04
C MET A 244 9.74 -1.03 35.28
N ASP A 245 9.69 -1.48 36.53
CA ASP A 245 8.68 -2.45 36.94
C ASP A 245 7.28 -1.81 37.04
N ALA A 246 6.25 -2.64 37.19
CA ALA A 246 4.85 -2.18 37.17
C ALA A 246 4.54 -1.13 38.26
N ALA A 247 5.09 -1.29 39.46
CA ALA A 247 4.84 -0.37 40.57
C ALA A 247 5.51 0.99 40.35
N THR A 248 6.76 0.98 39.88
CA THR A 248 7.53 2.18 39.54
C THR A 248 6.90 2.91 38.36
N LEU A 249 6.47 2.17 37.33
CA LEU A 249 5.79 2.73 36.16
C LEU A 249 4.49 3.45 36.56
N GLN A 250 3.67 2.82 37.40
CA GLN A 250 2.43 3.42 37.91
C GLN A 250 2.70 4.69 38.72
N ALA A 251 3.61 4.64 39.69
CA ALA A 251 3.95 5.80 40.51
C ALA A 251 4.53 6.96 39.67
N TYR A 252 5.35 6.66 38.66
CA TYR A 252 5.87 7.66 37.74
C TYR A 252 4.76 8.31 36.90
N ALA A 253 3.87 7.49 36.33
CA ALA A 253 2.76 7.97 35.52
C ALA A 253 1.84 8.89 36.34
N ASP A 254 1.43 8.45 37.54
CA ASP A 254 0.57 9.23 38.44
C ASP A 254 1.24 10.55 38.85
N GLY A 255 2.53 10.51 39.21
CA GLY A 255 3.31 11.69 39.59
C GLY A 255 3.48 12.72 38.46
N LYS A 256 3.28 12.33 37.20
CA LYS A 256 3.33 13.20 36.02
C LYS A 256 1.95 13.53 35.44
N GLY A 257 0.88 12.93 35.96
CA GLY A 257 -0.46 13.03 35.39
C GLY A 257 -0.62 12.27 34.07
N TYR A 258 0.19 11.24 33.84
CA TYR A 258 0.08 10.33 32.71
C TYR A 258 -0.75 9.10 33.09
N GLY A 259 -1.34 8.43 32.09
CA GLY A 259 -1.82 7.05 32.26
C GLY A 259 -0.68 6.05 32.05
N VAL A 260 -0.83 4.83 32.57
CA VAL A 260 0.04 3.70 32.19
C VAL A 260 -0.44 3.13 30.85
N LEU A 261 0.48 3.01 29.89
CA LEU A 261 0.20 2.44 28.57
C LEU A 261 0.39 0.92 28.59
N SER A 262 -0.71 0.17 28.65
CA SER A 262 -0.70 -1.30 28.64
C SER A 262 -0.98 -1.89 27.26
N VAL A 263 -1.80 -1.21 26.45
CA VAL A 263 -2.29 -1.69 25.17
C VAL A 263 -2.39 -0.55 24.15
N ILE A 264 -2.07 -0.86 22.90
CA ILE A 264 -2.35 0.00 21.74
C ILE A 264 -3.46 -0.68 20.92
N ASN A 265 -4.64 -0.09 20.91
CA ASN A 265 -5.82 -0.62 20.24
C ASN A 265 -5.76 -0.38 18.72
N PRO A 266 -6.58 -1.11 17.94
CA PRO A 266 -6.73 -0.87 16.50
C PRO A 266 -6.99 0.60 16.17
N GLY A 267 -6.24 1.13 15.20
CA GLY A 267 -6.34 2.51 14.75
C GLY A 267 -5.68 3.55 15.64
N GLU A 268 -5.02 3.16 16.73
CA GLU A 268 -4.27 4.08 17.57
C GLU A 268 -2.86 4.31 17.04
N GLY A 269 -2.43 5.57 16.99
CA GLY A 269 -1.04 5.94 16.75
C GLY A 269 -0.29 6.03 18.07
N TYR A 270 1.03 5.92 18.03
CA TYR A 270 1.88 5.99 19.22
C TYR A 270 3.33 6.33 18.84
N TRP A 271 4.08 6.82 19.82
CA TRP A 271 5.49 7.11 19.72
C TRP A 271 6.32 6.03 20.38
N VAL A 272 7.46 5.71 19.76
CA VAL A 272 8.49 4.85 20.35
C VAL A 272 9.82 5.58 20.28
N ASN A 273 10.47 5.72 21.42
CA ASN A 273 11.87 6.17 21.47
C ASN A 273 12.78 4.95 21.58
N ALA A 274 13.49 4.63 20.50
CA ALA A 274 14.37 3.49 20.41
C ALA A 274 15.84 3.92 20.64
N SER A 275 16.57 3.17 21.44
CA SER A 275 18.01 3.39 21.63
C SER A 275 18.82 2.96 20.40
N GLN A 276 18.33 1.98 19.64
CA GLN A 276 19.03 1.36 18.52
C GLN A 276 18.05 0.96 17.42
N ALA A 277 18.58 0.78 16.20
CA ALA A 277 17.79 0.23 15.11
C ALA A 277 17.42 -1.23 15.40
N THR A 278 16.16 -1.61 15.23
CA THR A 278 15.72 -2.99 15.45
C THR A 278 14.43 -3.31 14.69
N THR A 279 14.13 -4.60 14.59
CA THR A 279 12.86 -5.13 14.13
C THR A 279 12.10 -5.70 15.33
N LEU A 280 10.82 -5.32 15.51
CA LEU A 280 9.98 -5.79 16.63
C LEU A 280 9.12 -7.02 16.29
N GLY A 281 9.48 -7.75 15.24
CA GLY A 281 8.77 -8.92 14.73
C GLY A 281 7.66 -8.57 13.72
N SER A 282 7.06 -9.61 13.14
CA SER A 282 5.91 -9.50 12.25
C SER A 282 4.62 -9.42 13.06
N GLN A 283 3.83 -8.37 12.84
CA GLN A 283 2.44 -8.34 13.29
C GLN A 283 1.55 -8.99 12.23
N SER A 284 0.39 -9.52 12.60
CA SER A 284 -0.56 -10.11 11.66
C SER A 284 -1.99 -9.82 12.10
N GLY A 285 -2.84 -9.42 11.16
CA GLY A 285 -4.24 -9.10 11.40
C GLY A 285 -4.86 -8.53 10.14
N SER A 286 -6.16 -8.21 10.20
CA SER A 286 -6.82 -7.49 9.12
C SER A 286 -6.51 -6.00 9.22
N ALA A 287 -6.51 -5.29 8.09
CA ALA A 287 -6.33 -3.84 8.08
C ALA A 287 -7.47 -3.14 8.84
N PHE A 288 -7.12 -2.25 9.78
CA PHE A 288 -8.10 -1.42 10.48
C PHE A 288 -8.51 -0.22 9.61
N ALA A 289 -9.80 -0.10 9.29
CA ALA A 289 -10.32 1.03 8.53
C ALA A 289 -10.69 2.19 9.47
N LEU A 290 -9.82 3.20 9.58
CA LEU A 290 -10.11 4.40 10.34
C LEU A 290 -11.24 5.22 9.69
N SER A 291 -12.20 5.67 10.48
CA SER A 291 -13.34 6.47 10.03
C SER A 291 -13.57 7.70 10.91
N ALA A 292 -14.45 8.60 10.47
CA ALA A 292 -14.86 9.78 11.26
C ALA A 292 -15.49 9.42 12.61
N ALA A 293 -16.06 8.22 12.77
CA ALA A 293 -16.61 7.77 14.04
C ALA A 293 -15.53 7.49 15.10
N ASN A 294 -14.28 7.27 14.67
CA ASN A 294 -13.16 6.98 15.56
C ASN A 294 -12.44 8.24 16.06
N LEU A 295 -12.73 9.41 15.50
CA LEU A 295 -12.01 10.65 15.80
C LEU A 295 -12.79 11.51 16.79
N GLN A 296 -12.09 12.10 17.76
CA GLN A 296 -12.62 13.15 18.64
C GLN A 296 -12.35 14.54 18.02
N THR A 297 -13.10 15.56 18.44
CA THR A 297 -12.73 16.96 18.15
C THR A 297 -11.40 17.29 18.83
N GLY A 298 -10.54 18.04 18.14
CA GLY A 298 -9.17 18.34 18.56
C GLY A 298 -8.15 17.30 18.08
N TRP A 299 -7.07 17.15 18.86
CA TRP A 299 -5.95 16.29 18.51
C TRP A 299 -6.22 14.82 18.76
N ASN A 300 -5.99 14.01 17.73
CA ASN A 300 -6.00 12.56 17.79
C ASN A 300 -4.69 12.03 17.25
N LEU A 301 -4.16 10.99 17.89
CA LEU A 301 -3.00 10.24 17.41
C LEU A 301 -3.48 8.87 16.94
N VAL A 302 -3.42 8.63 15.64
CA VAL A 302 -4.17 7.56 14.99
C VAL A 302 -3.34 6.83 13.94
N ALA A 303 -3.91 5.75 13.44
CA ALA A 303 -3.39 4.92 12.38
C ALA A 303 -4.54 4.41 11.51
N THR A 304 -4.23 4.04 10.27
CA THR A 304 -5.16 3.31 9.40
C THR A 304 -4.40 2.17 8.74
N GLY A 305 -5.08 1.06 8.47
CA GLY A 305 -4.55 -0.05 7.71
C GLY A 305 -4.48 0.23 6.23
N ASN A 306 -5.29 1.18 5.76
CA ASN A 306 -5.31 1.53 4.35
C ASN A 306 -4.21 2.57 4.04
N ASP A 307 -3.18 2.22 3.26
CA ASP A 307 -2.44 3.12 2.36
C ASP A 307 -3.38 4.02 1.56
N VAL A 308 -3.58 5.20 2.12
CA VAL A 308 -4.30 6.31 1.50
C VAL A 308 -3.42 7.54 1.55
N SER A 309 -3.55 8.41 0.55
CA SER A 309 -3.01 9.75 0.65
C SER A 309 -3.77 10.55 1.72
N PRO A 310 -3.16 11.59 2.32
CA PRO A 310 -3.89 12.47 3.24
C PRO A 310 -5.15 13.09 2.65
N SER A 311 -5.13 13.42 1.35
CA SER A 311 -6.29 13.94 0.62
C SER A 311 -7.42 12.92 0.50
N ALA A 312 -7.08 11.68 0.11
CA ALA A 312 -8.06 10.58 0.05
C ALA A 312 -8.61 10.21 1.44
N PHE A 313 -7.75 10.25 2.47
CA PHE A 313 -8.18 10.07 3.85
C PHE A 313 -9.17 11.17 4.27
N ASN A 314 -8.83 12.45 4.04
CA ASN A 314 -9.71 13.56 4.33
C ASN A 314 -11.08 13.41 3.64
N LEU A 315 -11.11 13.02 2.36
CA LEU A 315 -12.36 12.73 1.64
C LEU A 315 -13.17 11.59 2.28
N SER A 316 -12.50 10.54 2.76
CA SER A 316 -13.16 9.39 3.38
C SER A 316 -13.88 9.73 4.71
N LEU A 317 -13.56 10.86 5.32
CA LEU A 317 -14.20 11.33 6.55
C LEU A 317 -15.54 12.05 6.31
N SER A 318 -15.89 12.36 5.06
CA SER A 318 -17.15 13.02 4.73
C SER A 318 -18.35 12.08 4.90
N ALA A 319 -19.37 12.55 5.64
CA ALA A 319 -20.61 11.80 5.85
C ALA A 319 -21.49 11.71 4.58
N THR A 320 -21.36 12.67 3.68
CA THR A 320 -22.02 12.71 2.37
C THR A 320 -20.97 12.87 1.27
N PRO A 321 -21.15 12.25 0.09
CA PRO A 321 -20.24 12.47 -1.03
C PRO A 321 -20.14 13.97 -1.33
N PRO A 322 -18.94 14.58 -1.31
CA PRO A 322 -18.77 15.98 -1.65
C PRO A 322 -19.12 16.21 -3.12
N THR A 323 -19.48 17.45 -3.46
CA THR A 323 -19.64 17.86 -4.86
C THR A 323 -18.36 17.52 -5.64
N PRO A 324 -18.46 16.97 -6.86
CA PRO A 324 -17.27 16.70 -7.66
C PRO A 324 -16.35 17.93 -7.75
N ALA A 325 -15.06 17.71 -7.56
CA ALA A 325 -14.00 18.73 -7.54
C ALA A 325 -13.99 19.72 -6.35
N THR A 326 -14.71 19.46 -5.25
CA THR A 326 -14.51 20.20 -3.99
C THR A 326 -13.73 19.39 -2.97
N ILE A 327 -12.84 20.07 -2.22
CA ILE A 327 -12.08 19.46 -1.12
C ILE A 327 -12.79 19.81 0.19
N PRO A 328 -13.40 18.83 0.89
CA PRO A 328 -14.06 19.07 2.16
C PRO A 328 -13.04 19.38 3.26
N ILE A 329 -13.37 20.25 4.19
CA ILE A 329 -12.50 20.60 5.32
C ILE A 329 -12.87 19.74 6.53
N ASN A 330 -12.61 18.42 6.44
CA ASN A 330 -12.90 17.51 7.55
C ASN A 330 -11.81 17.53 8.63
N LEU A 331 -10.63 18.07 8.31
CA LEU A 331 -9.47 18.19 9.19
C LEU A 331 -8.94 19.62 9.17
N THR A 332 -8.42 20.11 10.30
CA THR A 332 -7.61 21.33 10.34
C THR A 332 -6.22 21.07 9.80
N SER A 333 -5.58 19.98 10.24
CA SER A 333 -4.27 19.55 9.75
C SER A 333 -4.01 18.08 10.07
N LEU A 334 -3.07 17.49 9.33
CA LEU A 334 -2.56 16.14 9.50
C LEU A 334 -1.03 16.18 9.49
N TRP A 335 -0.40 15.39 10.36
CA TRP A 335 1.04 15.35 10.51
C TRP A 335 1.55 13.92 10.65
N ALA A 336 2.61 13.58 9.93
CA ALA A 336 3.35 12.33 10.12
C ALA A 336 4.84 12.64 10.32
N TRP A 337 5.58 11.71 10.91
CA TRP A 337 7.00 11.92 11.20
C TRP A 337 7.88 11.07 10.29
N ASP A 338 8.98 11.66 9.86
CA ASP A 338 10.09 10.95 9.26
C ASP A 338 11.26 10.88 10.24
N ASN A 339 11.55 9.68 10.75
CA ASN A 339 12.67 9.52 11.68
C ASN A 339 14.03 9.76 11.00
N PRO A 340 14.35 9.15 9.84
CA PRO A 340 15.66 9.34 9.20
C PRO A 340 15.99 10.80 8.88
N LEU A 341 15.00 11.57 8.43
CA LEU A 341 15.18 13.00 8.14
C LEU A 341 14.95 13.89 9.36
N SER A 342 14.39 13.35 10.45
CA SER A 342 13.95 14.12 11.62
C SER A 342 13.06 15.30 11.26
N GLN A 343 12.12 15.06 10.34
CA GLN A 343 11.26 16.08 9.77
C GLN A 343 9.80 15.67 9.79
N TRP A 344 8.93 16.68 9.84
CA TRP A 344 7.49 16.49 9.79
C TRP A 344 6.98 16.52 8.36
N TYR A 345 6.15 15.54 8.03
CA TYR A 345 5.19 15.63 6.95
C TYR A 345 3.98 16.44 7.38
N PHE A 346 3.45 17.25 6.46
CA PHE A 346 2.29 18.11 6.73
C PHE A 346 1.25 18.05 5.61
N TYR A 347 -0.02 18.06 6.02
CA TYR A 347 -1.16 18.20 5.14
C TYR A 347 -2.25 19.05 5.81
N ALA A 348 -2.91 19.92 5.04
CA ALA A 348 -4.12 20.60 5.47
C ALA A 348 -5.07 20.79 4.28
N PRO A 349 -6.34 20.35 4.38
CA PRO A 349 -7.27 20.40 3.25
C PRO A 349 -7.62 21.83 2.84
N SER A 350 -7.55 22.80 3.76
CA SER A 350 -7.79 24.22 3.44
C SER A 350 -6.69 24.82 2.54
N LEU A 351 -5.45 24.36 2.71
CA LEU A 351 -4.31 24.75 1.86
C LEU A 351 -4.27 23.96 0.56
N GLU A 352 -4.78 22.73 0.54
CA GLU A 352 -4.95 21.97 -0.70
C GLU A 352 -6.04 22.64 -1.56
N ALA A 353 -7.17 22.99 -0.97
CA ALA A 353 -8.33 23.59 -1.65
C ALA A 353 -8.01 24.91 -2.36
N ASN A 354 -7.04 25.68 -1.86
CA ASN A 354 -6.62 26.95 -2.45
C ASN A 354 -5.28 26.87 -3.21
N GLY A 355 -4.72 25.67 -3.38
CA GLY A 355 -3.46 25.44 -4.10
C GLY A 355 -2.20 25.94 -3.38
N ALA A 356 -2.28 26.33 -2.11
CA ALA A 356 -1.15 26.86 -1.35
C ALA A 356 -0.34 25.80 -0.58
N LEU A 357 -0.79 24.54 -0.53
CA LEU A 357 -0.18 23.50 0.30
C LEU A 357 1.32 23.31 0.02
N GLY A 358 1.72 23.17 -1.25
CA GLY A 358 3.13 22.96 -1.62
C GLY A 358 4.04 24.15 -1.29
N ALA A 359 3.55 25.37 -1.47
CA ALA A 359 4.30 26.57 -1.09
C ALA A 359 4.44 26.70 0.44
N TYR A 360 3.39 26.31 1.17
CA TYR A 360 3.39 26.32 2.63
C TYR A 360 4.35 25.29 3.20
N THR A 361 4.32 24.04 2.73
CA THR A 361 5.23 22.98 3.18
C THR A 361 6.69 23.36 2.92
N ALA A 362 7.00 23.80 1.70
CA ALA A 362 8.33 24.27 1.35
C ALA A 362 8.80 25.46 2.22
N GLY A 363 7.94 26.46 2.41
CA GLY A 363 8.26 27.66 3.20
C GLY A 363 8.46 27.37 4.70
N LYS A 364 7.90 26.27 5.21
CA LYS A 364 8.08 25.83 6.60
C LYS A 364 9.13 24.75 6.79
N GLY A 365 9.70 24.22 5.70
CA GLY A 365 10.65 23.10 5.75
C GLY A 365 10.00 21.77 6.14
N TYR A 366 8.70 21.62 5.88
CA TYR A 366 7.99 20.35 6.06
C TYR A 366 8.11 19.48 4.81
N LEU A 367 8.05 18.17 5.01
CA LEU A 367 7.97 17.20 3.93
C LEU A 367 6.54 17.18 3.37
N ASP A 368 6.44 16.99 2.06
CA ASP A 368 5.18 16.89 1.34
C ASP A 368 4.86 15.42 1.02
N PHE A 369 3.63 15.00 1.33
CA PHE A 369 3.21 13.61 1.15
C PHE A 369 3.14 13.21 -0.33
N ALA A 370 2.70 14.11 -1.21
CA ALA A 370 2.50 13.80 -2.62
C ALA A 370 3.83 13.61 -3.36
N THR A 371 4.77 14.53 -3.18
CA THR A 371 6.10 14.49 -3.82
C THR A 371 6.98 13.35 -3.31
N SER A 372 6.81 12.95 -2.05
CA SER A 372 7.51 11.79 -1.46
C SER A 372 6.85 10.44 -1.72
N GLY A 373 5.60 10.43 -2.20
CA GLY A 373 4.80 9.22 -2.34
C GLY A 373 4.40 8.57 -1.00
N LYS A 374 4.50 9.28 0.12
CA LYS A 374 4.18 8.74 1.45
C LYS A 374 2.66 8.63 1.65
N THR A 375 2.22 7.48 2.12
CA THR A 375 0.82 7.18 2.50
C THR A 375 0.67 7.04 4.03
N LEU A 376 -0.57 7.01 4.50
CA LEU A 376 -0.92 6.88 5.93
C LEU A 376 -1.07 5.43 6.41
N GLY A 377 -0.91 4.44 5.53
CA GLY A 377 -1.09 3.03 5.83
C GLY A 377 0.16 2.36 6.37
N ASN A 378 0.13 1.02 6.41
CA ASN A 378 1.30 0.17 6.65
C ASN A 378 2.10 0.51 7.93
N GLY A 379 1.41 0.69 9.06
CA GLY A 379 2.04 0.95 10.36
C GLY A 379 2.47 2.40 10.57
N VAL A 380 2.13 3.33 9.67
CA VAL A 380 2.36 4.76 9.86
C VAL A 380 1.40 5.31 10.92
N GLY A 381 1.96 5.87 12.00
CA GLY A 381 1.22 6.70 12.93
C GLY A 381 1.16 8.13 12.42
N PHE A 382 0.05 8.82 12.67
CA PHE A 382 -0.10 10.21 12.30
C PHE A 382 -1.04 10.96 13.25
N TRP A 383 -0.77 12.25 13.40
CA TRP A 383 -1.63 13.17 14.12
C TRP A 383 -2.68 13.75 13.19
N VAL A 384 -3.90 13.89 13.69
CA VAL A 384 -4.95 14.68 13.04
C VAL A 384 -5.55 15.65 14.04
N ASN A 385 -5.76 16.89 13.60
CA ASN A 385 -6.57 17.85 14.33
C ASN A 385 -7.92 17.96 13.64
N ARG A 386 -8.97 17.49 14.30
CA ARG A 386 -10.34 17.53 13.80
C ARG A 386 -11.06 18.77 14.34
N PRO A 387 -11.69 19.58 13.48
CA PRO A 387 -12.40 20.79 13.90
C PRO A 387 -13.60 20.51 14.83
#